data_AF-A0A6G0Y9Y5-F1
#
_entry.id   AF-A0A6G0Y9Y5-F1
#
_cell.length_a   1.000
_cell.length_b   1.000
_cell.length_c   1.000
_cell.angle_alpha   90.00
_cell.angle_beta   90.00
_cell.angle_gamma   90.00
#
_symmetry.space_group_name_H-M   'P 1'
#
loop_
_entity.id
_entity.type
_entity.pdbx_description
1 polymer ?
#
loop_
_entity_poly.entity_id
_entity_poly.type
_entity_poly.pdbx_seq_one_letter_code
_entity_poly.pdbx_strand_id
1 'polypeptide(L)'
;MKKIIDITQIKDDAEYGYILEVDVIYPKQLHDNHNDFPFLPENKCPHNSKVKKLLTTLESKFNYVVHYRNLKQAIVNGLKVKKVHRILHFSQSRWMAPYINLCTNMRVKSRNEFERQFWKLLVN
;
A
#
# COMPACT_ATOMS: atom_id res chain seq x y z
N MET A 1 16.69 -1.95 -25.56
CA MET A 1 16.77 -1.94 -24.07
C MET A 1 15.39 -1.59 -23.53
N LYS A 2 14.77 -2.45 -22.71
CA LYS A 2 13.51 -2.11 -22.04
C LYS A 2 13.80 -1.00 -21.02
N LYS A 3 13.25 0.20 -21.21
CA LYS A 3 13.26 1.25 -20.20
C LYS A 3 12.58 0.68 -18.95
N ILE A 4 13.36 0.43 -17.91
CA ILE A 4 12.82 0.07 -16.60
C ILE A 4 12.15 1.34 -16.07
N ILE A 5 10.86 1.26 -15.76
CA ILE A 5 10.11 2.38 -15.17
C ILE A 5 10.70 2.61 -13.77
N ASP A 6 11.25 3.80 -13.54
CA ASP A 6 11.68 4.20 -12.21
C ASP A 6 10.45 4.65 -11.39
N ILE A 7 9.91 3.71 -10.61
CA ILE A 7 8.74 3.95 -9.77
C ILE A 7 8.98 5.00 -8.68
N THR A 8 10.23 5.31 -8.33
CA THR A 8 10.53 6.27 -7.26
C THR A 8 10.24 7.72 -7.69
N GLN A 9 10.30 7.99 -8.99
CA GLN A 9 10.07 9.32 -9.57
C GLN A 9 8.60 9.59 -9.91
N ILE A 10 7.75 8.57 -9.84
CA ILE A 10 6.33 8.71 -10.16
C ILE A 10 5.66 9.48 -9.02
N LYS A 11 4.95 10.55 -9.38
CA LYS A 11 4.13 11.31 -8.43
C LYS A 11 2.99 10.45 -7.94
N ASP A 12 2.67 10.59 -6.67
CA ASP A 12 1.60 9.81 -6.06
C ASP A 12 0.24 10.16 -6.70
N ASP A 13 0.02 11.39 -7.16
CA ASP A 13 -1.19 11.81 -7.87
C ASP A 13 -1.04 11.90 -9.39
N ALA A 14 -0.09 11.16 -9.96
CA ALA A 14 -0.01 10.98 -11.41
C ALA A 14 -1.32 10.39 -11.97
N GLU A 15 -1.62 10.71 -13.22
CA GLU A 15 -2.79 10.16 -13.94
C GLU A 15 -2.74 8.64 -14.07
N TYR A 16 -1.55 8.05 -14.06
CA TYR A 16 -1.34 6.61 -14.12
C TYR A 16 -0.72 6.06 -12.85
N GLY A 17 -1.30 4.97 -12.35
CA GLY A 17 -0.79 4.14 -11.27
C GLY A 17 -0.29 2.79 -11.78
N TYR A 18 0.45 2.09 -10.92
CA TYR A 18 1.04 0.79 -11.24
C TYR A 18 0.86 -0.23 -10.11
N ILE A 19 0.62 -1.48 -10.48
CA ILE A 19 0.77 -2.65 -9.63
C ILE A 19 1.90 -3.48 -10.22
N LEU A 20 2.88 -3.84 -9.39
CA LEU A 20 4.07 -4.56 -9.82
C LEU A 20 4.15 -5.90 -9.11
N GLU A 21 4.65 -6.90 -9.83
CA GLU A 21 5.11 -8.15 -9.24
C GLU A 21 6.63 -8.15 -9.20
N VAL A 22 7.19 -8.21 -7.99
CA VAL A 22 8.61 -7.95 -7.74
C VAL A 22 9.22 -8.93 -6.76
N ASP A 23 10.53 -9.11 -6.89
CA ASP A 23 11.37 -9.66 -5.84
C ASP A 23 12.02 -8.49 -5.08
N VAL A 24 11.86 -8.47 -3.76
CA VAL A 24 12.40 -7.42 -2.88
C VAL A 24 13.25 -8.07 -1.80
N ILE A 25 14.50 -7.62 -1.71
CA ILE A 25 15.42 -8.01 -0.66
C ILE A 25 15.20 -7.13 0.56
N TYR A 26 15.15 -7.80 1.71
CA TYR A 26 15.14 -7.18 3.04
C TYR A 26 16.54 -7.28 3.64
N PRO A 27 17.35 -6.21 3.63
CA PRO A 27 18.69 -6.24 4.20
C PRO A 27 18.67 -6.46 5.72
N LYS A 28 19.51 -7.39 6.21
CA LYS A 28 19.62 -7.70 7.65
C LYS A 28 19.92 -6.49 8.52
N GLN A 29 20.72 -5.54 8.01
CA GLN A 29 21.06 -4.29 8.69
C GLN A 29 19.85 -3.39 9.01
N LEU A 30 18.68 -3.64 8.42
CA LEU A 30 17.44 -2.90 8.69
C LEU A 30 16.56 -3.59 9.75
N HIS A 31 16.90 -4.80 10.19
CA HIS A 31 16.03 -5.60 11.04
C HIS A 31 15.75 -4.94 12.39
N ASP A 32 16.77 -4.41 13.04
CA ASP A 32 16.61 -3.72 14.33
C ASP A 32 15.72 -2.48 14.18
N ASN A 33 15.94 -1.68 13.12
CA ASN A 33 15.18 -0.47 12.85
C ASN A 33 13.72 -0.74 12.45
N HIS A 34 13.44 -1.91 11.86
CA HIS A 34 12.12 -2.23 11.30
C HIS A 34 11.41 -3.35 12.09
N ASN A 35 11.88 -3.69 13.29
CA ASN A 35 11.36 -4.83 14.06
C ASN A 35 9.87 -4.68 14.41
N ASP A 36 9.42 -3.44 14.66
CA ASP A 36 8.01 -3.17 15.03
C ASP A 36 7.07 -3.18 13.81
N PHE A 37 7.50 -2.57 12.70
CA PHE A 37 6.69 -2.40 11.50
C PHE A 37 7.40 -2.83 10.20
N PRO A 38 7.63 -4.14 9.98
CA PRO A 38 8.18 -4.64 8.72
C PRO A 38 7.31 -4.28 7.51
N PHE A 39 7.96 -3.80 6.44
CA PHE A 39 7.30 -3.52 5.17
C PHE A 39 6.87 -4.78 4.41
N LEU A 40 5.90 -4.61 3.51
CA LEU A 40 5.42 -5.63 2.57
C LEU A 40 4.90 -6.89 3.26
N PRO A 41 3.86 -6.79 4.11
CA PRO A 41 3.31 -7.93 4.82
C PRO A 41 2.72 -8.97 3.85
N GLU A 42 2.72 -10.23 4.26
CA GLU A 42 2.26 -11.35 3.44
C GLU A 42 1.14 -12.12 4.14
N ASN A 43 0.17 -12.59 3.37
CA ASN A 43 -0.86 -13.48 3.89
C ASN A 43 -0.35 -14.93 3.89
N LYS A 44 0.10 -15.40 5.06
CA LYS A 44 0.74 -16.71 5.26
C LYS A 44 0.27 -17.34 6.57
N CYS A 45 0.47 -18.66 6.71
CA CYS A 45 0.24 -19.33 7.99
C CYS A 45 1.44 -19.11 8.92
N PRO A 46 1.24 -18.57 10.14
CA PRO A 46 2.32 -18.50 11.12
C PRO A 46 2.82 -19.88 11.52
N HIS A 47 4.04 -19.93 12.07
CA HIS A 47 4.55 -21.16 12.67
C HIS A 47 3.58 -21.66 13.75
N ASN A 48 3.25 -22.94 13.75
CA ASN A 48 2.27 -23.58 14.63
C ASN A 48 0.79 -23.19 14.42
N SER A 49 0.42 -22.55 13.30
CA SER A 49 -0.98 -22.30 12.98
C SER A 49 -1.35 -22.78 11.58
N LYS A 50 -2.57 -23.31 11.44
CA LYS A 50 -3.17 -23.65 10.13
C LYS A 50 -3.98 -22.49 9.54
N VAL A 51 -4.16 -21.40 10.29
CA VAL A 51 -4.96 -20.25 9.87
C VAL A 51 -4.05 -19.21 9.23
N LYS A 52 -4.40 -18.81 8.01
CA LYS A 52 -3.73 -17.72 7.30
C LYS A 52 -3.94 -16.41 8.04
N LYS A 53 -2.86 -15.68 8.26
CA LYS A 53 -2.85 -14.34 8.87
C LYS A 53 -2.02 -13.40 8.02
N LEU A 54 -2.25 -12.10 8.19
CA LEU A 54 -1.34 -11.10 7.64
C LEU A 54 -0.10 -11.04 8.53
N LEU A 55 1.05 -11.47 8.00
CA LEU A 55 2.31 -11.54 8.72
C LEU A 55 3.24 -10.43 8.26
N THR A 56 3.75 -9.66 9.22
CA THR A 56 4.84 -8.70 9.03
C THR A 56 6.16 -9.41 9.33
N THR A 57 6.82 -9.93 8.29
CA THR A 57 8.12 -10.61 8.44
C THR A 57 9.26 -9.79 7.85
N LEU A 58 10.43 -9.84 8.47
CA LEU A 58 11.68 -9.24 7.99
C LEU A 58 12.35 -10.07 6.87
N GLU A 59 11.61 -11.02 6.29
CA GLU A 59 12.11 -11.87 5.21
C GLU A 59 12.12 -11.14 3.88
N SER A 60 13.00 -11.56 2.97
CA SER A 60 12.92 -11.13 1.58
C SER A 60 11.64 -11.66 0.91
N LYS A 61 11.09 -10.88 -0.01
CA LYS A 61 9.81 -11.15 -0.68
C LYS A 61 10.07 -11.53 -2.12
N PHE A 62 9.38 -12.55 -2.63
CA PHE A 62 9.53 -13.05 -4.00
C PHE A 62 8.17 -13.15 -4.68
N ASN A 63 8.10 -12.77 -5.96
CA ASN A 63 6.85 -12.68 -6.72
C ASN A 63 5.75 -11.88 -5.98
N TYR A 64 6.15 -10.84 -5.25
CA TYR A 64 5.26 -10.06 -4.40
C TYR A 64 4.51 -9.02 -5.23
N VAL A 65 3.17 -9.04 -5.14
CA VAL A 65 2.30 -8.11 -5.87
C VAL A 65 2.02 -6.89 -5.00
N VAL A 66 2.39 -5.70 -5.48
CA VAL A 66 2.36 -4.48 -4.68
C VAL A 66 1.98 -3.25 -5.50
N HIS A 67 1.23 -2.35 -4.88
CA HIS A 67 0.96 -1.03 -5.44
C HIS A 67 2.22 -0.15 -5.40
N TYR A 68 2.48 0.61 -6.47
CA TYR A 68 3.73 1.36 -6.63
C TYR A 68 4.05 2.31 -5.46
N ARG A 69 3.05 2.94 -4.84
CA ARG A 69 3.26 3.82 -3.67
C ARG A 69 3.83 3.08 -2.47
N ASN A 70 3.35 1.87 -2.19
CA ASN A 70 3.83 1.06 -1.07
C ASN A 70 5.26 0.54 -1.36
N LEU A 71 5.53 0.17 -2.61
CA LEU A 71 6.86 -0.23 -3.03
C LEU A 71 7.85 0.94 -2.98
N LYS A 72 7.44 2.13 -3.42
CA LYS A 72 8.21 3.38 -3.31
C LYS A 72 8.55 3.68 -1.85
N GLN A 73 7.59 3.58 -0.94
CA GLN A 73 7.83 3.75 0.49
C GLN A 73 8.86 2.75 1.03
N ALA A 74 8.73 1.46 0.68
CA ALA A 74 9.68 0.43 1.09
C ALA A 74 11.11 0.70 0.57
N ILE A 75 11.25 1.14 -0.68
CA ILE A 75 12.54 1.48 -1.29
C ILE A 75 13.17 2.68 -0.60
N VAL A 76 12.39 3.73 -0.30
CA VAL A 76 12.86 4.90 0.45
C VAL A 76 13.40 4.51 1.83
N ASN A 77 12.84 3.47 2.45
CA ASN A 77 13.30 2.93 3.73
C ASN A 77 14.38 1.82 3.58
N GLY A 78 15.01 1.71 2.42
CA GLY A 78 16.21 0.88 2.22
C GLY A 78 15.97 -0.56 1.75
N LEU A 79 14.72 -0.98 1.51
CA LEU A 79 14.46 -2.26 0.85
C LEU A 79 14.93 -2.17 -0.61
N LYS A 80 15.44 -3.29 -1.15
CA LYS A 80 16.07 -3.32 -2.48
C LYS A 80 15.27 -4.18 -3.44
N VAL A 81 14.81 -3.62 -4.55
CA VAL A 81 14.18 -4.41 -5.62
C VAL A 81 15.26 -5.22 -6.33
N LYS A 82 15.13 -6.55 -6.32
CA LYS A 82 16.01 -7.47 -7.04
C LYS A 82 15.56 -7.68 -8.47
N LYS A 83 14.26 -7.85 -8.70
CA LYS A 83 13.69 -8.15 -10.01
C LYS A 83 12.26 -7.66 -10.11
N VAL A 84 11.87 -7.18 -11.30
CA VAL A 84 10.48 -6.91 -11.66
C VAL A 84 10.04 -7.97 -12.67
N HIS A 85 8.98 -8.72 -12.36
CA HIS A 85 8.47 -9.78 -13.22
C HIS A 85 7.37 -9.27 -14.13
N ARG A 86 6.39 -8.55 -13.58
CA ARG A 86 5.21 -8.05 -14.30
C ARG A 86 4.83 -6.66 -13.81
N ILE A 87 4.22 -5.87 -14.70
CA ILE A 87 3.73 -4.52 -14.42
C ILE A 87 2.34 -4.39 -15.03
N LEU A 88 1.37 -4.00 -14.20
CA LEU A 88 0.04 -3.56 -14.60
C LEU A 88 -0.03 -2.04 -14.42
N HIS A 89 -0.40 -1.30 -15.47
CA HIS A 89 -0.65 0.14 -15.39
C HIS A 89 -2.15 0.43 -15.51
N PHE A 90 -2.63 1.48 -14.86
CA PHE A 90 -4.04 1.87 -14.87
C PHE A 90 -4.20 3.37 -14.65
N SER A 91 -5.30 3.95 -15.14
CA SER A 91 -5.66 5.34 -14.85
C SER A 91 -6.13 5.49 -13.40
N GLN A 92 -5.68 6.51 -12.69
CA GLN A 92 -6.09 6.82 -11.32
C GLN A 92 -6.39 8.31 -11.17
N SER A 93 -7.35 8.66 -10.32
CA SER A 93 -7.70 10.04 -10.00
C SER A 93 -8.38 10.12 -8.63
N ARG A 94 -8.47 11.33 -8.06
CA ARG A 94 -9.21 11.57 -6.80
C ARG A 94 -10.73 11.70 -7.06
N TRP A 95 -11.30 10.82 -7.88
CA TRP A 95 -12.69 10.93 -8.35
C TRP A 95 -13.73 10.93 -7.22
N MET A 96 -13.45 10.25 -6.11
CA MET A 96 -14.36 10.17 -4.96
C MET A 96 -14.22 11.34 -3.98
N ALA A 97 -13.22 12.22 -4.16
CA ALA A 97 -12.97 13.35 -3.25
C ALA A 97 -14.15 14.33 -3.11
N PRO A 98 -14.86 14.72 -4.18
CA PRO A 98 -16.04 15.59 -4.06
C PRO A 98 -17.14 14.97 -3.18
N TYR A 99 -17.38 13.66 -3.32
CA TYR A 99 -18.36 12.93 -2.54
C TYR A 99 -17.94 12.81 -1.07
N ILE A 100 -16.68 12.46 -0.81
CA ILE A 100 -16.16 12.41 0.57
C ILE A 100 -16.30 13.77 1.25
N ASN A 101 -15.93 14.85 0.57
CA ASN A 101 -16.06 16.21 1.09
C ASN A 101 -17.51 16.57 1.41
N LEU A 102 -18.46 16.16 0.56
CA LEU A 102 -19.90 16.32 0.83
C LEU A 102 -20.30 15.62 2.13
N CYS A 103 -20.01 14.32 2.26
CA CYS A 103 -20.38 13.56 3.46
C CYS A 103 -19.70 14.10 4.73
N THR A 104 -18.43 14.51 4.65
CA THR A 104 -17.73 15.15 5.76
C THR A 104 -18.40 16.46 6.16
N ASN A 105 -18.75 17.33 5.20
CA ASN A 105 -19.44 18.59 5.47
C ASN A 105 -20.82 18.36 6.09
N MET A 106 -21.56 17.37 5.61
CA MET A 106 -22.87 17.03 6.16
C MET A 106 -22.75 16.49 7.58
N ARG A 107 -21.75 15.64 7.85
CA ARG A 107 -21.45 15.13 9.20
C ARG A 107 -21.11 16.25 10.19
N VAL A 108 -20.36 17.27 9.75
CA VAL A 108 -20.04 18.45 10.59
C VAL A 108 -21.30 19.26 10.91
N LYS A 109 -22.24 19.37 9.97
CA LYS A 109 -23.49 20.13 10.11
C LYS A 109 -24.57 19.40 10.93
N SER A 110 -24.49 18.08 11.06
CA SER A 110 -25.47 17.26 11.78
C SER A 110 -25.62 17.66 13.24
N ARG A 111 -26.88 17.69 13.71
CA ARG A 111 -27.23 18.16 15.06
C ARG A 111 -27.38 17.05 16.07
N ASN A 112 -27.58 15.82 15.61
CA ASN A 112 -27.76 14.64 16.44
C ASN A 112 -26.72 13.56 16.13
N GLU A 113 -26.62 12.56 17.00
CA GLU A 113 -25.68 11.45 16.81
C GLU A 113 -26.07 10.55 15.64
N PHE A 114 -27.37 10.32 15.44
CA PHE A 114 -27.88 9.47 14.38
C PHE A 114 -27.44 9.95 12.98
N GLU A 115 -27.65 11.24 12.65
CA GLU A 115 -27.21 11.84 11.39
C GLU A 115 -25.69 11.84 11.26
N ARG A 116 -24.96 12.11 12.34
CA ARG A 116 -23.50 12.04 12.33
C ARG A 116 -23.00 10.63 12.01
N GLN A 117 -23.66 9.60 12.55
CA GLN A 117 -23.36 8.21 12.24
C GLN A 117 -23.75 7.88 10.79
N PHE A 118 -24.90 8.33 10.31
CA PHE A 118 -25.34 8.14 8.92
C PHE A 118 -24.29 8.64 7.92
N TRP A 119 -23.86 9.91 8.03
CA TRP A 119 -22.86 10.48 7.11
C TRP A 119 -21.47 9.85 7.26
N LYS A 120 -21.12 9.34 8.45
CA LYS A 120 -19.89 8.56 8.66
C LYS A 120 -19.93 7.24 7.90
N LEU A 121 -21.06 6.53 7.95
CA LEU A 121 -21.21 5.22 7.32
C LEU A 121 -21.24 5.29 5.78
N LEU A 122 -21.61 6.44 5.20
CA LEU A 122 -21.63 6.63 3.75
C LEU A 122 -20.25 6.72 3.09
N VAL A 123 -19.17 6.83 3.87
CA VAL A 123 -17.79 6.96 3.37
C VAL A 123 -16.79 5.97 3.98
N ASN A 124 -17.20 5.20 4.98
CA ASN A 124 -16.40 4.17 5.65
C ASN A 124 -16.56 2.81 4.95
#